data_AF-A0A3C0IRR4-F1
#
_entry.id   AF-A0A3C0IRR4-F1
#
_cell.length_a   1.000
_cell.length_b   1.000
_cell.length_c   1.000
_cell.angle_alpha   90.00
_cell.angle_beta   90.00
_cell.angle_gamma   90.00
#
_symmetry.space_group_name_H-M   'P 1'
#
loop_
_entity.id
_entity.type
_entity.pdbx_description
1 polymer ?
#
loop_
_entity_poly.entity_id
_entity_poly.type
_entity_poly.pdbx_seq_one_letter_code
_entity_poly.pdbx_strand_id
1 'polypeptide(L)'
;AHIGDKMLVYSDSLMVNEHEESIGKKLSDVSNMYTGSDTRGFILWNVVWGHTMMVHRSLLDYSLPIPAYTPHDIWLAFRACTLGGIVYVDEVLTHYRRHTGNVTVTPIVKAKNEKSRPYSQRYQEYLEKLNWIELGVAYDTQLRAFYTRLLYLFKQKEKGWFVWPLFFFLVAHRKALFRFRNKKWISQILELRKQSRGERKH
;
A
#
# COMPACT_ATOMS: atom_id res chain seq x y z
N ALA A 1 -6.22 -21.52 -16.15
CA ALA A 1 -6.57 -20.65 -15.00
C ALA A 1 -5.28 -20.14 -14.36
N HIS A 2 -5.04 -18.83 -14.37
CA HIS A 2 -3.76 -18.21 -13.98
C HIS A 2 -3.47 -18.18 -12.47
N ILE A 3 -4.42 -18.61 -11.63
CA ILE A 3 -4.25 -18.56 -10.17
C ILE A 3 -3.25 -19.60 -9.63
N GLY A 4 -3.07 -20.74 -10.32
CA GLY A 4 -2.10 -21.77 -9.93
C GLY A 4 -2.17 -22.14 -8.45
N ASP A 5 -1.01 -22.11 -7.78
CA ASP A 5 -0.83 -22.33 -6.34
C ASP A 5 -0.94 -21.03 -5.50
N LYS A 6 -1.35 -19.92 -6.11
CA LYS A 6 -1.34 -18.58 -5.51
C LYS A 6 -2.66 -18.27 -4.82
N MET A 7 -2.58 -17.41 -3.82
CA MET A 7 -3.74 -17.06 -3.00
C MET A 7 -4.59 -15.94 -3.62
N LEU A 8 -4.00 -15.13 -4.49
CA LEU A 8 -4.68 -14.05 -5.19
C LEU A 8 -4.08 -13.86 -6.58
N VAL A 9 -4.95 -13.71 -7.58
CA VAL A 9 -4.59 -13.23 -8.92
C VAL A 9 -5.33 -11.93 -9.18
N TYR A 10 -4.69 -10.99 -9.86
CA TYR A 10 -5.33 -9.75 -10.26
C TYR A 10 -4.85 -9.28 -11.64
N SER A 11 -5.72 -8.61 -12.37
CA SER A 11 -5.46 -8.16 -13.73
C SER A 11 -5.27 -6.65 -13.82
N ASP A 12 -4.88 -6.18 -15.02
CA ASP A 12 -4.82 -4.75 -15.31
C ASP A 12 -6.21 -4.17 -15.57
N SER A 13 -6.28 -2.83 -15.60
CA SER A 13 -7.47 -2.10 -16.01
C SER A 13 -7.14 -0.96 -16.95
N LEU A 14 -7.98 -0.79 -17.98
CA LEU A 14 -8.00 0.43 -18.78
C LEU A 14 -8.69 1.53 -17.98
N MET A 15 -8.04 2.68 -17.85
CA MET A 15 -8.67 3.81 -17.21
C MET A 15 -9.67 4.47 -18.16
N VAL A 16 -10.85 4.78 -17.65
CA VAL A 16 -11.93 5.42 -18.40
C VAL A 16 -12.47 6.66 -17.68
N ASN A 17 -13.00 7.61 -18.44
CA ASN A 17 -13.66 8.81 -17.91
C ASN A 17 -15.10 8.50 -17.43
N GLU A 18 -15.81 9.51 -16.96
CA GLU A 18 -17.21 9.44 -16.52
C GLU A 18 -18.18 8.94 -17.61
N HIS A 19 -17.81 9.05 -18.88
CA HIS A 19 -18.58 8.58 -20.05
C HIS A 19 -18.12 7.20 -20.55
N GLU A 20 -17.29 6.49 -19.77
CA GLU A 20 -16.69 5.18 -20.11
C GLU A 20 -15.72 5.19 -21.29
N GLU A 21 -15.31 6.38 -21.74
CA GLU A 21 -14.34 6.51 -22.82
C GLU A 21 -12.93 6.31 -22.27
N SER A 22 -12.11 5.58 -23.03
CA SER A 22 -10.71 5.35 -22.70
C SER A 22 -9.94 6.67 -22.59
N ILE A 23 -9.20 6.84 -21.49
CA ILE A 23 -8.24 7.96 -21.35
C ILE A 23 -6.83 7.59 -21.84
N GLY A 24 -6.70 6.49 -22.59
CA GLY A 24 -5.45 6.04 -23.23
C GLY A 24 -4.36 5.59 -22.25
N LYS A 25 -4.74 5.16 -21.04
CA LYS A 25 -3.80 4.73 -19.99
C LYS A 25 -4.35 3.56 -19.20
N LYS A 26 -3.47 2.65 -18.79
CA LYS A 26 -3.75 1.53 -17.89
C LYS A 26 -3.30 1.84 -16.46
N LEU A 27 -3.75 1.06 -15.49
CA LEU A 27 -3.23 1.16 -14.13
C LEU A 27 -1.74 0.78 -14.06
N SER A 28 -1.30 -0.17 -14.90
CA SER A 28 0.12 -0.58 -15.02
C SER A 28 1.04 0.54 -15.51
N ASP A 29 0.52 1.54 -16.23
CA ASP A 29 1.31 2.69 -16.68
C ASP A 29 1.71 3.63 -15.52
N VAL A 30 1.02 3.53 -14.37
CA VAL A 30 1.18 4.48 -13.25
C VAL A 30 1.60 3.83 -11.93
N SER A 31 1.59 2.50 -11.89
CA SER A 31 2.02 1.68 -10.76
C SER A 31 2.83 0.50 -11.26
N ASN A 32 3.89 0.12 -10.53
CA ASN A 32 4.64 -1.08 -10.86
C ASN A 32 3.86 -2.29 -10.30
N MET A 33 3.17 -3.00 -11.19
CA MET A 33 2.42 -4.20 -10.81
C MET A 33 3.33 -5.28 -10.23
N TYR A 34 2.77 -6.17 -9.41
CA TYR A 34 3.54 -7.05 -8.55
C TYR A 34 3.06 -8.49 -8.60
N THR A 35 4.03 -9.39 -8.81
CA THR A 35 3.91 -10.83 -8.60
C THR A 35 4.93 -11.23 -7.53
N GLY A 36 4.49 -11.97 -6.52
CA GLY A 36 5.34 -12.49 -5.45
C GLY A 36 4.69 -12.43 -4.06
N SER A 37 5.51 -12.50 -3.01
CA SER A 37 5.07 -12.65 -1.62
C SER A 37 5.62 -11.59 -0.66
N ASP A 38 6.40 -10.62 -1.15
CA ASP A 38 6.99 -9.59 -0.30
C ASP A 38 5.95 -8.53 0.07
N THR A 39 5.66 -8.41 1.36
CA THR A 39 4.61 -7.54 1.89
C THR A 39 5.06 -6.08 2.09
N ARG A 40 6.37 -5.80 2.02
CA ARG A 40 6.91 -4.49 2.43
C ARG A 40 6.42 -3.35 1.56
N GLY A 41 6.11 -3.60 0.29
CA GLY A 41 5.53 -2.59 -0.61
C GLY A 41 4.18 -2.07 -0.12
N PHE A 42 3.37 -2.98 0.47
CA PHE A 42 2.04 -2.67 1.02
C PHE A 42 2.08 -1.76 2.24
N ILE A 43 3.26 -1.55 2.84
CA ILE A 43 3.39 -0.53 3.89
C ILE A 43 3.02 0.83 3.35
N LEU A 44 3.43 1.17 2.12
CA LEU A 44 3.32 2.55 1.63
C LEU A 44 2.34 2.70 0.46
N TRP A 45 2.08 1.64 -0.30
CA TRP A 45 1.21 1.70 -1.47
C TRP A 45 0.36 0.44 -1.61
N ASN A 46 -0.86 0.62 -2.09
CA ASN A 46 -1.65 -0.48 -2.64
C ASN A 46 -1.40 -0.57 -4.16
N VAL A 47 -1.36 -1.79 -4.69
CA VAL A 47 -1.21 -2.10 -6.12
C VAL A 47 -2.27 -3.09 -6.63
N VAL A 48 -3.16 -3.54 -5.74
CA VAL A 48 -4.23 -4.48 -6.06
C VAL A 48 -5.55 -3.77 -5.81
N TRP A 49 -6.43 -3.74 -6.81
CA TRP A 49 -7.75 -3.14 -6.68
C TRP A 49 -8.81 -4.22 -6.60
N GLY A 50 -9.81 -4.02 -5.73
CA GLY A 50 -10.88 -5.00 -5.48
C GLY A 50 -11.62 -5.46 -6.73
N HIS A 51 -11.79 -4.59 -7.73
CA HIS A 51 -12.51 -4.93 -8.95
C HIS A 51 -11.72 -5.82 -9.92
N THR A 52 -10.41 -5.99 -9.73
CA THR A 52 -9.57 -6.85 -10.59
C THR A 52 -9.14 -8.15 -9.92
N MET A 53 -9.46 -8.36 -8.64
CA MET A 53 -8.97 -9.52 -7.90
C MET A 53 -9.87 -10.74 -8.01
N MET A 54 -9.24 -11.90 -8.10
CA MET A 54 -9.82 -13.20 -7.81
C MET A 54 -8.97 -13.84 -6.72
N VAL A 55 -9.62 -14.34 -5.66
CA VAL A 55 -8.95 -14.92 -4.50
C VAL A 55 -9.24 -16.41 -4.38
N HIS A 56 -8.27 -17.18 -3.93
CA HIS A 56 -8.49 -18.57 -3.57
C HIS A 56 -9.40 -18.63 -2.33
N ARG A 57 -10.42 -19.52 -2.31
CA ARG A 57 -11.42 -19.54 -1.23
C ARG A 57 -10.82 -19.71 0.17
N SER A 58 -9.74 -20.49 0.28
CA SER A 58 -9.05 -20.70 1.56
C SER A 58 -8.39 -19.44 2.11
N LEU A 59 -8.10 -18.42 1.29
CA LEU A 59 -7.57 -17.15 1.76
C LEU A 59 -8.53 -16.50 2.77
N LEU A 60 -9.84 -16.62 2.54
CA LEU A 60 -10.86 -16.02 3.40
C LEU A 60 -10.87 -16.65 4.79
N ASP A 61 -10.55 -17.94 4.91
CA ASP A 61 -10.50 -18.65 6.19
C ASP A 61 -9.39 -18.10 7.11
N TYR A 62 -8.38 -17.44 6.53
CA TYR A 62 -7.26 -16.82 7.25
C TYR A 62 -7.27 -15.28 7.25
N SER A 63 -8.26 -14.67 6.59
CA SER A 63 -8.32 -13.21 6.38
C SER A 63 -9.58 -12.58 6.94
N LEU A 64 -10.57 -13.38 7.35
CA LEU A 64 -11.77 -12.89 8.01
C LEU A 64 -11.66 -13.03 9.54
N PRO A 65 -12.21 -12.06 10.31
CA PRO A 65 -12.80 -10.81 9.85
C PRO A 65 -11.74 -9.82 9.32
N ILE A 66 -12.14 -8.96 8.39
CA ILE A 66 -11.26 -7.89 7.87
C ILE A 66 -11.03 -6.87 9.00
N PRO A 67 -9.77 -6.49 9.29
CA PRO A 67 -9.48 -5.48 10.31
C PRO A 67 -10.22 -4.16 10.04
N ALA A 68 -10.73 -3.55 11.10
CA ALA A 68 -11.40 -2.26 11.02
C ALA A 68 -10.49 -1.19 10.39
N TYR A 69 -11.10 -0.22 9.70
CA TYR A 69 -10.41 0.91 9.06
C TYR A 69 -9.34 0.52 8.01
N THR A 70 -9.32 -0.74 7.58
CA THR A 70 -8.41 -1.24 6.54
C THR A 70 -9.22 -1.54 5.28
N PRO A 71 -8.86 -0.96 4.12
CA PRO A 71 -9.47 -1.35 2.86
C PRO A 71 -9.33 -2.86 2.62
N HIS A 72 -10.42 -3.50 2.17
CA HIS A 72 -10.45 -4.96 2.00
C HIS A 72 -9.44 -5.45 0.96
N ASP A 73 -9.18 -4.64 -0.07
CA ASP A 73 -8.29 -4.99 -1.18
C ASP A 73 -6.83 -5.10 -0.75
N ILE A 74 -6.30 -4.08 -0.05
CA ILE A 74 -4.93 -4.11 0.46
C ILE A 74 -4.76 -5.20 1.52
N TRP A 75 -5.78 -5.44 2.35
CA TRP A 75 -5.74 -6.50 3.35
C TRP A 75 -5.65 -7.89 2.72
N LEU A 76 -6.52 -8.20 1.77
CA LEU A 76 -6.51 -9.49 1.09
C LEU A 76 -5.22 -9.70 0.29
N ALA A 77 -4.70 -8.66 -0.38
CA ALA A 77 -3.41 -8.73 -1.07
C ALA A 77 -2.24 -8.98 -0.11
N PHE A 78 -2.21 -8.27 1.03
CA PHE A 78 -1.21 -8.50 2.07
C PHE A 78 -1.28 -9.94 2.61
N ARG A 79 -2.48 -10.44 2.94
CA ARG A 79 -2.66 -11.80 3.45
C ARG A 79 -2.29 -12.86 2.43
N ALA A 80 -2.65 -12.65 1.17
CA ALA A 80 -2.26 -13.54 0.08
C ALA A 80 -0.74 -13.65 -0.03
N CYS A 81 -0.01 -12.52 0.05
CA CYS A 81 1.45 -12.52 0.10
C CYS A 81 2.02 -13.37 1.25
N THR A 82 1.41 -13.34 2.44
CA THR A 82 1.87 -14.13 3.59
C THR A 82 1.57 -15.62 3.51
N LEU A 83 0.66 -16.06 2.62
CA LEU A 83 0.12 -17.43 2.59
C LEU A 83 0.47 -18.22 1.31
N GLY A 84 0.75 -17.54 0.20
CA GLY A 84 1.11 -18.21 -1.07
C GLY A 84 1.56 -17.26 -2.18
N GLY A 85 1.53 -15.95 -1.95
CA GLY A 85 1.86 -14.94 -2.94
C GLY A 85 0.65 -14.47 -3.74
N ILE A 86 0.91 -13.43 -4.52
CA ILE A 86 -0.01 -12.87 -5.50
C ILE A 86 0.57 -12.96 -6.91
N VAL A 87 -0.29 -13.02 -7.92
CA VAL A 87 0.09 -12.94 -9.34
C VAL A 87 -0.65 -11.80 -10.01
N TYR A 88 0.10 -10.97 -10.72
CA TYR A 88 -0.42 -10.00 -11.67
C TYR A 88 -0.50 -10.62 -13.08
N VAL A 89 -1.61 -10.36 -13.77
CA VAL A 89 -1.83 -10.71 -15.18
C VAL A 89 -1.87 -9.41 -16.00
N ASP A 90 -0.96 -9.26 -16.97
CA ASP A 90 -0.91 -8.12 -17.90
C ASP A 90 -1.97 -8.25 -19.01
N GLU A 91 -3.22 -8.39 -18.57
CA GLU A 91 -4.40 -8.40 -19.42
C GLU A 91 -5.39 -7.35 -18.89
N VAL A 92 -5.92 -6.54 -19.80
CA VAL A 92 -6.96 -5.57 -19.47
C VAL A 92 -8.30 -6.33 -19.45
N LEU A 93 -8.79 -6.65 -18.26
CA LEU A 93 -10.05 -7.37 -18.09
C LEU A 93 -11.19 -6.50 -17.55
N THR A 94 -10.88 -5.27 -17.14
CA THR A 94 -11.87 -4.36 -16.54
C THR A 94 -11.60 -2.89 -16.92
N HIS A 95 -12.65 -2.08 -16.95
CA HIS A 95 -12.53 -0.63 -17.06
C HIS A 95 -12.56 0.02 -15.68
N TYR A 96 -11.53 0.80 -15.34
CA TYR A 96 -11.45 1.54 -14.09
C TYR A 96 -11.89 2.99 -14.31
N ARG A 97 -13.12 3.30 -13.89
CA ARG A 97 -13.66 4.66 -13.95
C ARG A 97 -13.05 5.52 -12.85
N ARG A 98 -12.53 6.69 -13.21
CA ARG A 98 -11.94 7.64 -12.25
C ARG A 98 -12.88 8.80 -11.97
N HIS A 99 -13.64 8.74 -10.87
CA HIS A 99 -14.34 9.91 -10.35
C HIS A 99 -13.41 10.79 -9.51
N THR A 100 -13.71 12.09 -9.44
CA THR A 100 -13.00 13.07 -8.60
C THR A 100 -13.08 12.77 -7.09
N GLY A 101 -13.95 11.83 -6.68
CA GLY A 101 -14.16 11.40 -5.29
C GLY A 101 -13.68 9.98 -4.94
N ASN A 102 -12.88 9.30 -5.77
CA ASN A 102 -12.40 7.95 -5.44
C ASN A 102 -11.56 7.98 -4.14
N VAL A 103 -11.94 7.13 -3.17
CA VAL A 103 -11.24 6.94 -1.88
C VAL A 103 -9.79 6.49 -2.08
N THR A 104 -9.53 5.73 -3.15
CA THR A 104 -8.19 5.34 -3.58
C THR A 104 -7.56 6.45 -4.43
N VAL A 105 -6.72 7.28 -3.82
CA VAL A 105 -5.97 8.32 -4.52
C VAL A 105 -4.86 7.68 -5.38
N THR A 106 -5.21 7.29 -6.60
CA THR A 106 -4.20 6.95 -7.62
C THR A 106 -3.39 8.21 -7.92
N PRO A 107 -2.06 8.17 -7.96
CA PRO A 107 -1.21 9.34 -7.71
C PRO A 107 -1.14 10.38 -8.83
N ILE A 108 -1.92 10.20 -9.90
CA ILE A 108 -1.94 11.06 -11.09
C ILE A 108 -2.51 12.44 -10.74
N VAL A 109 -3.36 12.53 -9.71
CA VAL A 109 -3.95 13.80 -9.25
C VAL A 109 -3.58 14.01 -7.79
N LYS A 110 -2.34 14.44 -7.51
CA LYS A 110 -2.17 15.33 -6.36
C LYS A 110 -2.69 16.69 -6.79
N ALA A 111 -3.83 17.10 -6.24
CA ALA A 111 -4.29 18.47 -6.39
C ALA A 111 -3.14 19.39 -5.95
N LYS A 112 -2.72 20.32 -6.84
CA LYS A 112 -1.61 21.25 -6.60
C LYS A 112 -1.82 22.21 -5.42
N ASN A 113 -3.01 22.17 -4.77
CA ASN A 113 -3.47 23.14 -3.78
C ASN A 113 -4.07 22.51 -2.49
N GLU A 114 -3.56 21.36 -2.02
CA GLU A 114 -3.94 20.91 -0.67
C GLU A 114 -3.26 21.80 0.38
N LYS A 115 -4.08 22.58 1.14
CA LYS A 115 -3.62 23.25 2.37
C LYS A 115 -2.92 22.23 3.27
N SER A 116 -1.88 22.64 3.99
CA SER A 116 -1.19 21.76 4.94
C SER A 116 -2.21 21.12 5.87
N ARG A 117 -2.23 19.78 5.92
CA ARG A 117 -3.19 19.01 6.72
C ARG A 117 -3.15 19.46 8.18
N PRO A 118 -4.31 19.60 8.85
CA PRO A 118 -4.37 19.82 10.29
C PRO A 118 -3.57 18.76 11.03
N TYR A 119 -3.04 19.15 12.18
CA TYR A 119 -2.20 18.26 12.97
C TYR A 119 -2.98 17.08 13.57
N SER A 120 -4.25 17.27 13.95
CA SER A 120 -5.15 16.19 14.37
C SER A 120 -5.28 15.11 13.31
N GLN A 121 -5.47 15.50 12.05
CA GLN A 121 -5.55 14.58 10.91
C GLN A 121 -4.24 13.81 10.74
N ARG A 122 -3.09 14.49 10.82
CA ARG A 122 -1.78 13.84 10.71
C ARG A 122 -1.54 12.82 11.83
N TYR A 123 -1.97 13.13 13.05
CA TYR A 123 -1.87 12.21 14.18
C TYR A 123 -2.80 11.00 14.01
N GLN A 124 -4.01 11.17 13.45
CA GLN A 124 -4.88 10.04 13.11
C GLN A 124 -4.27 9.14 12.02
N GLU A 125 -3.78 9.72 10.91
CA GLU A 125 -3.06 8.96 9.86
C GLU A 125 -1.85 8.19 10.42
N TYR A 126 -1.19 8.75 11.43
CA TYR A 126 -0.12 8.09 12.16
C TYR A 126 -0.58 6.87 12.95
N LEU A 127 -1.69 6.97 13.67
CA LEU A 127 -2.28 5.85 14.41
C LEU A 127 -2.77 4.74 13.47
N GLU A 128 -3.43 5.09 12.37
CA GLU A 128 -3.84 4.14 11.33
C GLU A 128 -2.62 3.40 10.76
N LYS A 129 -1.52 4.13 10.52
CA LYS A 129 -0.28 3.54 10.04
C LYS A 129 0.39 2.63 11.06
N LEU A 130 0.35 2.99 12.34
CA LEU A 130 0.82 2.12 13.42
C LEU A 130 0.03 0.81 13.45
N ASN A 131 -1.30 0.89 13.42
CA ASN A 131 -2.16 -0.30 13.39
C ASN A 131 -1.85 -1.18 12.17
N TRP A 132 -1.64 -0.58 11.00
CA TRP A 132 -1.23 -1.33 9.80
C TRP A 132 0.11 -2.06 9.96
N ILE A 133 1.10 -1.43 10.61
CA ILE A 133 2.40 -2.07 10.90
C ILE A 133 2.24 -3.18 11.94
N GLU A 134 1.36 -3.02 12.94
CA GLU A 134 1.05 -4.03 13.96
C GLU A 134 0.42 -5.29 13.34
N LEU A 135 -0.48 -5.13 12.36
CA LEU A 135 -0.97 -6.25 11.56
C LEU A 135 0.17 -6.97 10.83
N GLY A 136 1.16 -6.23 10.33
CA GLY A 136 2.40 -6.79 9.80
C GLY A 136 3.13 -7.71 10.78
N VAL A 137 3.30 -7.28 12.03
CA VAL A 137 3.94 -8.08 13.10
C VAL A 137 3.15 -9.37 13.38
N ALA A 138 1.83 -9.25 13.47
CA ALA A 138 0.94 -10.36 13.80
C ALA A 138 0.91 -11.43 12.70
N TYR A 139 0.77 -11.00 11.45
CA TYR A 139 0.36 -11.87 10.35
C TYR A 139 1.47 -12.24 9.36
N ASP A 140 2.56 -11.47 9.28
CA ASP A 140 3.71 -11.81 8.44
C ASP A 140 4.82 -12.46 9.28
N THR A 141 4.74 -13.78 9.43
CA THR A 141 5.73 -14.57 10.18
C THR A 141 7.13 -14.49 9.55
N GLN A 142 7.22 -14.39 8.22
CA GLN A 142 8.48 -14.39 7.47
C GLN A 142 9.24 -13.08 7.64
N LEU A 143 8.52 -11.95 7.67
CA LEU A 143 9.08 -10.61 7.84
C LEU A 143 8.82 -10.02 9.22
N ARG A 144 8.44 -10.85 10.21
CA ARG A 144 8.12 -10.41 11.58
C ARG A 144 9.23 -9.55 12.18
N ALA A 145 10.49 -9.96 12.06
CA ALA A 145 11.63 -9.19 12.59
C ALA A 145 11.72 -7.78 11.97
N PHE A 146 11.46 -7.67 10.66
CA PHE A 146 11.40 -6.39 9.97
C PHE A 146 10.24 -5.53 10.48
N TYR A 147 9.03 -6.08 10.59
CA TYR A 147 7.85 -5.36 11.08
C TYR A 147 7.98 -4.95 12.55
N THR A 148 8.55 -5.82 13.41
CA THR A 148 8.80 -5.50 14.82
C THR A 148 9.78 -4.34 14.95
N ARG A 149 10.87 -4.35 14.16
CA ARG A 149 11.83 -3.24 14.15
C ARG A 149 11.20 -1.96 13.62
N LEU A 150 10.42 -2.05 12.54
CA LEU A 150 9.70 -0.92 11.98
C LEU A 150 8.74 -0.31 13.01
N LEU A 151 7.93 -1.14 13.67
CA LEU A 151 6.96 -0.72 14.69
C LEU A 151 7.64 0.02 15.84
N TYR A 152 8.71 -0.56 16.38
CA TYR A 152 9.48 0.06 17.46
C TYR A 152 9.97 1.46 17.09
N LEU A 153 10.53 1.62 15.88
CA LEU A 153 11.03 2.90 15.38
C LEU A 153 9.89 3.88 15.04
N PHE A 154 8.77 3.39 14.51
CA PHE A 154 7.62 4.20 14.15
C PHE A 154 6.89 4.76 15.38
N LYS A 155 6.83 4.00 16.49
CA LYS A 155 6.33 4.47 17.80
C LYS A 155 7.10 5.68 18.34
N GLN A 156 8.39 5.83 18.00
CA GLN A 156 9.19 6.99 18.44
C GLN A 156 8.71 8.32 17.84
N LYS A 157 7.88 8.30 16.78
CA LYS A 157 7.34 9.52 16.17
C LYS A 157 6.49 10.32 17.14
N GLU A 158 5.85 9.70 18.14
CA GLU A 158 5.04 10.37 19.17
C GLU A 158 5.81 11.40 20.00
N LYS A 159 7.13 11.28 20.06
CA LYS A 159 7.99 12.27 20.73
C LYS A 159 7.96 13.64 20.03
N GLY A 160 7.41 13.72 18.83
CA GLY A 160 7.26 14.98 18.09
C GLY A 160 8.52 15.47 17.39
N TRP A 161 9.65 14.78 17.54
CA TRP A 161 10.91 15.07 16.87
C TRP A 161 11.11 14.21 15.63
N PHE A 162 12.04 14.60 14.77
CA PHE A 162 12.45 13.77 13.65
C PHE A 162 13.14 12.50 14.15
N VAL A 163 12.73 11.33 13.63
CA VAL A 163 13.25 10.03 14.06
C VAL A 163 14.34 9.56 13.09
N TRP A 164 15.59 9.94 13.32
CA TRP A 164 16.72 9.56 12.47
C TRP A 164 16.91 8.04 12.30
N PRO A 165 16.81 7.22 13.36
CA PRO A 165 16.94 5.77 13.21
C PRO A 165 15.86 5.16 12.30
N LEU A 166 14.63 5.71 12.34
CA LEU A 166 13.55 5.32 11.43
C LEU A 166 13.90 5.71 9.99
N PHE A 167 14.39 6.93 9.77
CA PHE A 167 14.77 7.38 8.43
C PHE A 167 15.80 6.47 7.78
N PHE A 168 16.91 6.17 8.46
CA PHE A 168 17.94 5.28 7.92
C PHE A 168 17.44 3.85 7.72
N PHE A 169 16.60 3.35 8.63
CA PHE A 169 15.97 2.03 8.49
C PHE A 169 15.11 1.97 7.21
N LEU A 170 14.27 2.97 6.97
CA LEU A 170 13.44 3.05 5.76
C LEU A 170 14.30 3.19 4.50
N VAL A 171 15.38 3.98 4.54
CA VAL A 171 16.31 4.15 3.40
C VAL A 171 17.02 2.85 3.05
N ALA A 172 17.44 2.07 4.06
CA ALA A 172 18.04 0.75 3.87
C ALA A 172 17.06 -0.22 3.18
N HIS A 173 15.76 -0.10 3.45
CA HIS A 173 14.71 -0.97 2.91
C HIS A 173 13.98 -0.39 1.70
N ARG A 174 14.46 0.75 1.15
CA ARG A 174 13.74 1.52 0.12
C ARG A 174 13.32 0.71 -1.10
N LYS A 175 14.16 -0.24 -1.56
CA LYS A 175 13.89 -1.02 -2.77
C LYS A 175 12.65 -1.90 -2.60
N ALA A 176 12.46 -2.44 -1.40
CA ALA A 176 11.28 -3.25 -1.08
C ALA A 176 10.05 -2.37 -0.84
N LEU A 177 10.23 -1.25 -0.12
CA LEU A 177 9.15 -0.29 0.13
C LEU A 177 8.60 0.27 -1.19
N PHE A 178 9.44 0.87 -2.04
CA PHE A 178 9.02 1.53 -3.28
C PHE A 178 8.79 0.57 -4.46
N ARG A 179 8.66 -0.74 -4.21
CA ARG A 179 8.54 -1.74 -5.27
C ARG A 179 7.37 -1.47 -6.20
N PHE A 180 6.24 -1.01 -5.65
CA PHE A 180 5.00 -0.77 -6.40
C PHE A 180 4.99 0.56 -7.15
N ARG A 181 6.11 1.30 -7.14
CA ARG A 181 6.13 2.61 -7.75
C ARG A 181 7.48 3.02 -8.30
N ASN A 182 7.47 3.43 -9.57
CA ASN A 182 8.64 3.98 -10.22
C ASN A 182 8.85 5.46 -9.83
N LYS A 183 9.45 5.71 -8.66
CA LYS A 183 9.90 7.05 -8.24
C LYS A 183 11.41 7.16 -8.35
N LYS A 184 11.90 8.31 -8.85
CA LYS A 184 13.32 8.66 -8.82
C LYS A 184 13.84 8.63 -7.38
N TRP A 185 15.10 8.24 -7.21
CA TRP A 185 15.74 8.06 -5.90
C TRP A 185 15.53 9.26 -4.96
N ILE A 186 15.76 10.49 -5.43
CA ILE A 186 15.56 11.72 -4.64
C ILE A 186 14.12 11.84 -4.11
N SER A 187 13.13 11.52 -4.96
CA SER A 187 11.72 11.56 -4.57
C SER A 187 11.40 10.52 -3.49
N GLN A 188 12.01 9.34 -3.58
CA GLN A 188 11.91 8.31 -2.54
C GLN A 188 12.46 8.83 -1.21
N ILE A 189 13.67 9.39 -1.21
CA ILE A 189 14.32 9.92 0.00
C ILE A 189 13.48 11.04 0.64
N LEU A 190 12.95 11.97 -0.15
CA LEU A 190 12.08 13.04 0.36
C LEU A 190 10.81 12.52 1.01
N GLU A 191 10.22 11.45 0.47
CA GLU A 191 9.05 10.82 1.05
C GLU A 191 9.39 10.06 2.33
N LEU A 192 10.50 9.31 2.36
CA LEU A 192 10.98 8.66 3.59
C LEU A 192 11.32 9.67 4.69
N ARG A 193 11.86 10.83 4.33
CA ARG A 193 12.06 11.96 5.25
C ARG A 193 10.72 12.40 5.85
N LYS A 194 9.68 12.56 5.03
CA LYS A 194 8.33 12.91 5.52
C LYS A 194 7.78 11.85 6.47
N GLN A 195 7.93 10.56 6.12
CA GLN A 195 7.50 9.45 6.97
C GLN A 195 8.20 9.45 8.35
N SER A 196 9.41 10.01 8.43
CA SER A 196 10.22 10.04 9.66
C SER A 196 10.04 11.29 10.53
N ARG A 197 9.17 12.22 10.11
CA ARG A 197 8.82 13.40 10.91
C ARG A 197 8.03 12.99 12.16
N GLY A 198 8.28 13.65 13.28
CA GLY A 198 7.49 13.44 14.49
C GLY A 198 6.05 13.89 14.34
N GLU A 199 5.18 13.24 15.09
CA GLU A 199 3.77 13.56 15.27
C GLU A 199 3.57 13.81 16.76
N ARG A 200 2.64 14.67 17.14
CA ARG A 200 2.27 14.74 18.56
C ARG A 200 0.75 14.76 18.63
N LYS A 201 0.22 14.45 19.82
CA LYS A 201 -1.17 14.78 20.18
C LYS A 201 -1.16 16.28 20.50
N HIS A 202 -2.26 17.00 20.26
CA HIS A 202 -2.25 18.48 20.37
C HIS A 202 -1.76 18.95 21.74
#